data_AF-A0A1H0S656-F1
#
_entry.id   AF-A0A1H0S656-F1
#
_cell.length_a   1.000
_cell.length_b   1.000
_cell.length_c   1.000
_cell.angle_alpha   90.00
_cell.angle_beta   90.00
_cell.angle_gamma   90.00
#
_symmetry.space_group_name_H-M   'P 1'
#
loop_
_entity.id
_entity.type
_entity.pdbx_description
1 polymer ?
#
loop_
_entity_poly.entity_id
_entity_poly.type
_entity_poly.pdbx_seq_one_letter_code
_entity_poly.pdbx_strand_id
1 'polypeptide(L)'
;MEMKKTSMLARIALAGVLLAGAHAAQACCPDGGHGAPAAAAGLGEALPKARNLALDPAWRIYEFQRDGVTYLQINDVAGTVRAAVGRVNDTLWVLPMGADVARVTLPAKGASTVGTVVYQTSGFVVRVVPGSGGNAWQISAVD
;
A
#
# COMPACT_ATOMS: atom_id res chain seq x y z
N MET A 1 16.36 -63.65 51.16
CA MET A 1 16.01 -64.76 50.27
C MET A 1 15.25 -64.14 49.09
N GLU A 2 16.00 -63.76 48.06
CA GLU A 2 16.11 -64.49 46.78
C GLU A 2 14.97 -64.17 45.81
N MET A 3 15.36 -63.62 44.66
CA MET A 3 14.54 -63.18 43.55
C MET A 3 13.73 -64.31 42.92
N LYS A 4 12.48 -64.02 42.53
CA LYS A 4 11.82 -64.74 41.43
C LYS A 4 11.39 -63.77 40.34
N LYS A 5 12.06 -63.91 39.20
CA LYS A 5 11.76 -63.30 37.91
C LYS A 5 10.43 -63.85 37.39
N THR A 6 9.49 -62.97 37.04
CA THR A 6 8.36 -63.35 36.19
C THR A 6 8.16 -62.29 35.12
N SER A 7 8.43 -62.70 33.89
CA SER A 7 8.30 -61.95 32.64
C SER A 7 6.89 -61.37 32.48
N MET A 8 6.78 -60.04 32.46
CA MET A 8 5.52 -59.33 32.21
C MET A 8 5.53 -58.80 30.76
N LEU A 9 4.89 -59.55 29.88
CA LEU A 9 4.39 -59.04 28.60
C LEU A 9 3.22 -58.10 28.90
N ALA A 10 3.30 -56.82 28.52
CA ALA A 10 2.16 -56.05 28.01
C ALA A 10 2.47 -54.56 27.81
N ARG A 11 2.21 -54.10 26.57
CA ARG A 11 1.55 -52.82 26.23
C ARG A 11 2.30 -51.54 26.60
N ILE A 12 3.09 -51.04 25.67
CA ILE A 12 3.31 -49.60 25.55
C ILE A 12 2.57 -49.13 24.30
N ALA A 13 1.38 -48.57 24.54
CA ALA A 13 0.60 -47.84 23.56
C ALA A 13 1.41 -46.60 23.12
N LEU A 14 1.43 -46.36 21.81
CA LEU A 14 2.09 -45.22 21.19
C LEU A 14 1.38 -43.92 21.58
N ALA A 15 1.83 -43.31 22.68
CA ALA A 15 1.49 -41.95 23.06
C ALA A 15 2.60 -41.02 22.56
N GLY A 16 2.37 -40.41 21.41
CA GLY A 16 3.25 -39.43 20.79
C GLY A 16 2.46 -38.24 20.25
N VAL A 17 1.61 -37.66 21.10
CA VAL A 17 1.02 -36.33 20.85
C VAL A 17 1.92 -35.33 21.55
N LEU A 18 2.80 -34.63 20.82
CA LEU A 18 3.29 -33.31 21.25
C LEU A 18 3.74 -32.44 20.04
N LEU A 19 2.99 -31.36 19.89
CA LEU A 19 3.40 -29.98 19.61
C LEU A 19 3.97 -29.55 18.25
N ALA A 20 3.29 -28.51 17.75
CA ALA A 20 3.83 -27.27 17.17
C ALA A 20 3.57 -27.08 15.67
N GLY A 21 2.43 -26.45 15.37
CA GLY A 21 2.13 -25.90 14.06
C GLY A 21 0.95 -24.93 14.07
N ALA A 22 0.72 -24.21 15.17
CA ALA A 22 -0.30 -23.15 15.24
C ALA A 22 0.32 -21.81 14.85
N HIS A 23 0.78 -21.66 13.61
CA HIS A 23 1.30 -20.40 13.05
C HIS A 23 0.58 -20.04 11.76
N ALA A 24 -0.75 -19.88 11.83
CA ALA A 24 -1.52 -19.21 10.79
C ALA A 24 -2.66 -18.40 11.44
N ALA A 25 -2.32 -17.53 12.39
CA ALA A 25 -3.22 -16.54 12.94
C ALA A 25 -2.56 -15.15 12.83
N GLN A 26 -2.34 -14.71 11.59
CA GLN A 26 -1.94 -13.33 11.27
C GLN A 26 -2.90 -12.80 10.20
N ALA A 27 -4.21 -12.86 10.46
CA ALA A 27 -5.24 -12.28 9.58
C ALA A 27 -6.44 -11.74 10.38
N CYS A 28 -6.26 -11.46 11.68
CA CYS A 28 -7.37 -11.05 12.56
C CYS A 28 -7.51 -9.53 12.75
N CYS A 29 -6.83 -8.73 11.93
CA CYS A 29 -7.11 -7.30 11.87
C CYS A 29 -7.45 -6.97 10.42
N PRO A 30 -8.75 -6.87 10.05
CA PRO A 30 -9.10 -6.12 8.86
C PRO A 30 -8.73 -4.68 9.19
N ASP A 31 -7.55 -4.24 8.74
CA ASP A 31 -7.27 -2.82 8.71
C ASP A 31 -8.42 -2.18 7.93
N GLY A 32 -9.10 -1.22 8.55
CA GLY A 32 -10.28 -0.54 8.00
C GLY A 32 -10.02 0.31 6.77
N GLY A 33 -9.02 -0.03 5.95
CA GLY A 33 -8.76 0.58 4.66
C GLY A 33 -9.49 -0.20 3.58
N HIS A 34 -10.54 0.39 3.01
CA HIS A 34 -11.24 -0.14 1.83
C HIS A 34 -10.40 0.05 0.55
N GLY A 35 -9.12 -0.36 0.57
CA GLY A 35 -8.16 -0.27 -0.51
C GLY A 35 -7.57 -1.65 -0.82
N ALA A 36 -7.37 -1.95 -2.11
CA ALA A 36 -6.59 -3.12 -2.49
C ALA A 36 -5.14 -2.95 -1.98
N PRO A 37 -4.43 -4.05 -1.63
CA PRO A 37 -3.05 -3.97 -1.14
C PRO A 37 -2.17 -3.24 -2.16
N ALA A 38 -1.40 -2.27 -1.67
CA ALA A 38 -0.43 -1.52 -2.48
C ALA A 38 0.72 -2.42 -2.94
N ALA A 39 1.27 -2.16 -4.13
CA ALA A 39 2.36 -2.96 -4.67
C ALA A 39 3.70 -2.67 -3.96
N ALA A 40 4.57 -3.67 -3.80
CA ALA A 40 5.87 -3.48 -3.13
C ALA A 40 6.98 -2.91 -4.06
N ALA A 41 6.76 -2.93 -5.38
CA ALA A 41 7.73 -2.51 -6.40
C ALA A 41 7.02 -1.96 -7.65
N GLY A 42 7.77 -1.28 -8.51
CA GLY A 42 7.27 -0.69 -9.76
C GLY A 42 7.16 0.84 -9.76
N LEU A 43 7.51 1.51 -8.66
CA LEU A 43 7.64 2.97 -8.62
C LEU A 43 8.67 3.44 -9.65
N GLY A 44 8.30 4.43 -10.45
CA GLY A 44 9.06 4.97 -11.58
C GLY A 44 8.75 4.29 -12.92
N GLU A 45 8.07 3.14 -12.94
CA GLU A 45 7.73 2.44 -14.19
C GLU A 45 6.57 3.12 -14.93
N ALA A 46 6.60 3.04 -16.26
CA ALA A 46 5.54 3.58 -17.11
C ALA A 46 4.22 2.79 -17.01
N LEU A 47 4.32 1.48 -16.84
CA LEU A 47 3.21 0.53 -16.70
C LEU A 47 3.55 -0.50 -15.63
N PRO A 48 3.53 -0.10 -14.34
CA PRO A 48 3.84 -1.01 -13.25
C PRO A 48 2.84 -2.15 -13.18
N LYS A 49 3.28 -3.30 -12.64
CA LYS A 49 2.39 -4.41 -12.26
C LYS A 49 1.61 -4.09 -10.97
N ALA A 50 0.85 -3.00 -11.01
CA ALA A 50 0.02 -2.48 -9.94
C ALA A 50 -1.37 -2.14 -10.49
N ARG A 51 -2.38 -2.14 -9.62
CA ARG A 51 -3.75 -1.78 -10.00
C ARG A 51 -3.82 -0.29 -10.31
N ASN A 52 -4.46 0.08 -11.43
CA ASN A 52 -4.85 1.48 -11.65
C ASN A 52 -6.01 1.84 -10.71
N LEU A 53 -5.83 2.91 -9.95
CA LEU A 53 -6.75 3.41 -8.94
C LEU A 53 -7.42 4.74 -9.35
N ALA A 54 -7.08 5.29 -10.52
CA ALA A 54 -7.66 6.54 -11.00
C ALA A 54 -9.19 6.44 -11.20
N LEU A 55 -9.91 7.50 -10.83
CA LEU A 55 -11.34 7.70 -11.08
C LEU A 55 -11.62 8.22 -12.49
N ASP A 56 -10.66 8.94 -13.07
CA ASP A 56 -10.72 9.50 -14.41
C ASP A 56 -9.84 8.65 -15.36
N PRO A 57 -10.40 8.13 -16.47
CA PRO A 57 -9.67 7.28 -17.42
C PRO A 57 -8.54 7.99 -18.17
N ALA A 58 -8.45 9.32 -18.11
CA ALA A 58 -7.31 10.08 -18.64
C ALA A 58 -6.02 9.85 -17.84
N TRP A 59 -6.12 9.24 -16.65
CA TRP A 59 -5.00 9.05 -15.73
C TRP A 59 -4.83 7.59 -15.33
N ARG A 60 -3.60 7.28 -14.89
CA ARG A 60 -3.27 6.04 -14.22
C ARG A 60 -2.63 6.36 -12.89
N ILE A 61 -3.24 5.97 -11.78
CA ILE A 61 -2.75 6.26 -10.44
C ILE A 61 -2.45 4.96 -9.74
N TYR A 62 -1.27 4.86 -9.14
CA TYR A 62 -0.76 3.66 -8.51
C TYR A 62 -0.29 3.98 -7.10
N GLU A 63 -0.60 3.09 -6.16
CA GLU A 63 -0.01 3.11 -4.82
C GLU A 63 0.98 1.97 -4.64
N PHE A 64 2.10 2.31 -4.00
CA PHE A 64 3.13 1.38 -3.58
C PHE A 64 3.36 1.51 -2.08
N GLN A 65 3.74 0.43 -1.41
CA GLN A 65 4.05 0.47 0.01
C GLN A 65 5.36 -0.25 0.27
N ARG A 66 6.21 0.40 1.07
CA ARG A 66 7.48 -0.18 1.52
C ARG A 66 7.88 0.41 2.87
N ASP A 67 8.23 -0.45 3.81
CA ASP A 67 8.79 -0.07 5.11
C ASP A 67 7.95 0.97 5.87
N GLY A 68 6.62 0.85 5.80
CA GLY A 68 5.66 1.77 6.44
C GLY A 68 5.43 3.10 5.70
N VAL A 69 6.07 3.30 4.56
CA VAL A 69 5.84 4.47 3.68
C VAL A 69 4.93 4.07 2.53
N THR A 70 3.91 4.89 2.27
CA THR A 70 3.07 4.76 1.08
C THR A 70 3.53 5.76 0.03
N TYR A 71 3.69 5.31 -1.21
CA TYR A 71 4.06 6.13 -2.34
C TYR A 71 2.91 6.14 -3.33
N LEU A 72 2.58 7.33 -3.84
CA LEU A 72 1.60 7.50 -4.89
C LEU A 72 2.31 7.97 -6.15
N GLN A 73 2.02 7.33 -7.27
CA GLN A 73 2.51 7.72 -8.58
C GLN A 73 1.33 8.00 -9.52
N ILE A 74 1.45 9.09 -10.27
CA ILE A 74 0.49 9.51 -11.29
C ILE A 74 1.15 9.38 -12.65
N ASN A 75 0.53 8.62 -13.56
CA ASN A 75 0.90 8.52 -14.96
C ASN A 75 -0.22 9.04 -15.85
N ASP A 76 0.12 9.47 -17.06
CA ASP A 76 -0.86 9.62 -18.13
C ASP A 76 -1.12 8.29 -18.86
N VAL A 77 -2.07 8.29 -19.80
CA VAL A 77 -2.44 7.10 -20.57
C VAL A 77 -1.30 6.54 -21.42
N ALA A 78 -0.31 7.36 -21.79
CA ALA A 78 0.88 6.93 -22.52
C ALA A 78 1.95 6.29 -21.60
N GLY A 79 1.73 6.32 -20.28
CA GLY A 79 2.66 5.78 -19.29
C GLY A 79 3.73 6.79 -18.85
N THR A 80 3.62 8.08 -19.22
CA THR A 80 4.55 9.09 -18.72
C THR A 80 4.29 9.33 -17.25
N VAL A 81 5.31 9.18 -16.40
CA VAL A 81 5.22 9.55 -14.99
C VAL A 81 5.08 11.07 -14.89
N ARG A 82 3.96 11.53 -14.33
CA ARG A 82 3.60 12.94 -14.18
C ARG A 82 4.07 13.49 -12.86
N ALA A 83 3.78 12.78 -11.77
CA ALA A 83 4.15 13.18 -10.42
C ALA A 83 4.23 11.96 -9.50
N ALA A 84 4.98 12.08 -8.41
CA ALA A 84 4.97 11.12 -7.32
C ALA A 84 5.09 11.80 -5.95
N VAL A 85 4.43 11.24 -4.94
CA VAL A 85 4.51 11.70 -3.54
C VAL A 85 4.69 10.52 -2.60
N GLY A 86 5.35 10.76 -1.47
CA GLY A 86 5.45 9.85 -0.35
C GLY A 86 4.55 10.32 0.77
N ARG A 87 4.02 9.38 1.55
CA ARG A 87 3.19 9.61 2.73
C ARG A 87 3.64 8.72 3.87
N VAL A 88 3.79 9.31 5.06
CA VAL A 88 3.82 8.63 6.36
C VAL A 88 2.87 9.37 7.29
N ASN A 89 1.85 8.68 7.78
CA ASN A 89 0.72 9.31 8.47
C ASN A 89 0.25 10.52 7.63
N ASP A 90 -0.04 11.66 8.22
CA ASP A 90 -0.55 12.82 7.48
C ASP A 90 0.53 13.70 6.84
N THR A 91 1.79 13.25 6.90
CA THR A 91 2.91 13.97 6.28
C THR A 91 3.11 13.50 4.87
N LEU A 92 3.10 14.44 3.93
CA LEU A 92 3.36 14.23 2.52
C LEU A 92 4.64 14.95 2.09
N TRP A 93 5.35 14.36 1.13
CA TRP A 93 6.44 15.03 0.43
C TRP A 93 6.44 14.66 -1.04
N VAL A 94 6.87 15.61 -1.88
CA VAL A 94 7.02 15.39 -3.33
C VAL A 94 8.32 14.63 -3.57
N LEU A 95 8.26 13.56 -4.38
CA LEU A 95 9.47 12.88 -4.85
C LEU A 95 10.03 13.64 -6.06
N PRO A 96 11.37 13.73 -6.21
CA PRO A 96 12.00 14.47 -7.30
C PRO A 96 11.95 13.68 -8.63
N MET A 97 10.74 13.36 -9.10
CA MET A 97 10.50 12.62 -10.34
C MET A 97 9.18 13.01 -11.00
N GLY A 98 9.09 12.73 -12.30
CA GLY A 98 7.91 13.00 -13.12
C GLY A 98 7.97 14.33 -13.85
N ALA A 99 7.29 14.39 -15.00
CA ALA A 99 7.32 15.54 -15.91
C ALA A 99 6.69 16.82 -15.32
N ASP A 100 5.83 16.68 -14.32
CA ASP A 100 5.09 17.78 -13.70
C ASP A 100 5.54 18.06 -12.26
N VAL A 101 6.69 17.54 -11.83
CA VAL A 101 7.17 17.65 -10.43
C VAL A 101 7.18 19.08 -9.89
N ALA A 102 7.54 20.05 -10.73
CA ALA A 102 7.58 21.47 -10.37
C ALA A 102 6.18 22.12 -10.20
N ARG A 103 5.11 21.40 -10.55
CA ARG A 103 3.72 21.84 -10.47
C ARG A 103 2.88 20.97 -9.53
N VAL A 104 3.53 20.27 -8.62
CA VAL A 104 2.88 19.55 -7.52
C VAL A 104 2.80 20.47 -6.31
N THR A 105 1.61 20.57 -5.73
CA THR A 105 1.39 21.29 -4.46
C THR A 105 0.78 20.35 -3.44
N LEU A 106 1.15 20.55 -2.17
CA LEU A 106 0.66 19.76 -1.04
C LEU A 106 -0.14 20.69 -0.11
N PRO A 107 -1.45 20.89 -0.36
CA PRO A 107 -2.26 21.75 0.50
C PRO A 107 -2.26 21.24 1.94
N ALA A 108 -2.15 22.16 2.91
CA ALA A 108 -2.29 21.84 4.32
C ALA A 108 -3.74 21.39 4.64
N LYS A 109 -3.90 20.68 5.76
CA LYS A 109 -5.22 20.26 6.25
C LYS A 109 -6.14 21.49 6.40
N GLY A 110 -7.35 21.42 5.83
CA GLY A 110 -8.32 22.51 5.84
C GLY A 110 -8.04 23.68 4.88
N ALA A 111 -6.95 23.65 4.10
CA ALA A 111 -6.70 24.65 3.07
C ALA A 111 -7.71 24.53 1.93
N SER A 112 -8.00 25.65 1.26
CA SER A 112 -8.83 25.63 0.05
C SER A 112 -8.14 24.82 -1.05
N THR A 113 -8.88 23.90 -1.66
CA THR A 113 -8.39 23.06 -2.75
C THR A 113 -9.18 23.34 -4.02
N VAL A 114 -8.52 23.17 -5.17
CA VAL A 114 -9.08 23.43 -6.50
C VAL A 114 -8.81 22.23 -7.41
N GLY A 115 -9.53 22.19 -8.54
CA GLY A 115 -9.38 21.13 -9.53
C GLY A 115 -10.24 19.90 -9.27
N THR A 116 -10.24 19.01 -10.26
CA THR A 116 -11.09 17.82 -10.31
C THR A 116 -10.44 16.68 -9.54
N VAL A 117 -11.20 16.02 -8.66
CA VAL A 117 -10.71 14.82 -7.96
C VAL A 117 -10.57 13.68 -8.97
N VAL A 118 -9.36 13.15 -9.09
CA VAL A 118 -9.06 12.02 -9.98
C VAL A 118 -8.66 10.76 -9.20
N TYR A 119 -8.46 10.89 -7.88
CA TYR A 119 -8.23 9.77 -6.98
C TYR A 119 -8.50 10.16 -5.53
N GLN A 120 -9.06 9.23 -4.76
CA GLN A 120 -9.35 9.43 -3.34
C GLN A 120 -9.32 8.09 -2.58
N THR A 121 -8.62 8.06 -1.45
CA THR A 121 -8.62 6.97 -0.45
C THR A 121 -8.75 7.53 0.95
N SER A 122 -8.48 6.71 1.98
CA SER A 122 -8.25 7.16 3.35
C SER A 122 -6.86 7.79 3.56
N GLY A 123 -5.95 7.75 2.59
CA GLY A 123 -4.60 8.30 2.70
C GLY A 123 -4.34 9.52 1.82
N PHE A 124 -4.96 9.57 0.64
CA PHE A 124 -4.74 10.62 -0.35
C PHE A 124 -6.04 11.17 -0.93
N VAL A 125 -6.04 12.46 -1.26
CA VAL A 125 -6.89 13.04 -2.30
C VAL A 125 -5.97 13.63 -3.37
N VAL A 126 -6.18 13.26 -4.63
CA VAL A 126 -5.44 13.81 -5.78
C VAL A 126 -6.41 14.59 -6.66
N ARG A 127 -6.04 15.84 -6.93
CA ARG A 127 -6.76 16.73 -7.84
C ARG A 127 -5.88 17.15 -9.00
N VAL A 128 -6.48 17.17 -10.19
CA VAL A 128 -5.86 17.74 -11.39
C VAL A 128 -6.37 19.16 -11.60
N VAL A 129 -5.44 20.08 -11.83
CA VAL A 129 -5.71 21.49 -12.16
C VAL A 129 -5.18 21.75 -13.57
N PRO A 130 -6.05 21.85 -14.58
CA PRO A 130 -5.62 22.23 -15.93
C PRO A 130 -5.00 23.62 -15.95
N GLY A 131 -3.92 23.80 -16.72
CA GLY A 131 -3.21 25.07 -16.84
C GLY A 131 -2.56 25.23 -18.21
N SER A 132 -2.23 26.48 -18.58
CA SER A 132 -1.59 26.81 -19.87
C SER A 132 -0.20 26.18 -20.02
N GLY A 133 0.50 25.91 -18.91
CA GLY A 133 1.78 25.19 -18.87
C GLY A 133 1.65 23.66 -18.72
N GLY A 134 0.46 23.11 -18.96
CA GLY A 134 0.12 21.73 -18.66
C GLY A 134 -0.54 21.56 -17.29
N ASN A 135 -0.90 20.33 -16.96
CA ASN A 135 -1.61 20.04 -15.71
C ASN A 135 -0.72 20.29 -14.49
N ALA A 136 -1.32 20.80 -13.43
CA ALA A 136 -0.78 20.87 -12.09
C ALA A 136 -1.53 19.88 -11.17
N TRP A 137 -0.89 19.48 -10.09
CA TRP A 137 -1.39 18.45 -9.18
C TRP A 137 -1.51 19.01 -7.77
N GLN A 138 -2.69 18.91 -7.17
CA GLN A 138 -2.85 19.11 -5.73
C GLN A 138 -3.05 17.76 -5.06
N ILE A 139 -2.18 17.44 -4.10
CA ILE A 139 -2.22 16.16 -3.41
C ILE A 139 -2.25 16.43 -1.90
N SER A 140 -3.30 15.98 -1.23
CA SER A 140 -3.49 16.20 0.20
C SER A 140 -3.71 14.88 0.95
N ALA A 141 -3.43 14.90 2.25
CA ALA A 141 -3.82 13.85 3.17
C ALA A 141 -5.34 13.87 3.34
N VAL A 142 -5.93 12.72 3.66
CA VAL A 142 -7.32 12.64 4.13
C VAL A 142 -7.32 12.77 5.65
N ASP A 143 -8.41 13.34 6.19
CA ASP A 143 -8.53 13.75 7.59
C ASP A 143 -8.45 12.63 8.63
#